data_AF-A0A6C0F206-F1
#
_entry.id   AF-A0A6C0F206-F1
#
_cell.length_a   1.000
_cell.length_b   1.000
_cell.length_c   1.000
_cell.angle_alpha   90.00
_cell.angle_beta   90.00
_cell.angle_gamma   90.00
#
_symmetry.space_group_name_H-M   'P 1'
#
loop_
_entity.id
_entity.type
_entity.pdbx_description
1 polymer ?
#
loop_
_entity_poly.entity_id
_entity_poly.type
_entity_poly.pdbx_seq_one_letter_code
_entity_poly.pdbx_strand_id
1 'polypeptide(L)'
;MAKMTTNNYIVIFYNIMFLSKKFVRIHKINFAIIIFVAMLSIIHIYKPVMMYNEEGGFRPFGIGYKHKTVIPIWVASIILAIFSYLAVLYYLMFT
;
A
#
# COMPACT_ATOMS: atom_id res chain seq x y z
N MET A 1 -29.45 21.93 -29.19
CA MET A 1 -29.30 22.37 -27.78
C MET A 1 -28.57 21.34 -26.90
N ALA A 2 -28.79 20.02 -27.06
CA ALA A 2 -28.16 18.97 -26.23
C ALA A 2 -26.62 18.83 -26.34
N LYS A 3 -25.99 19.27 -27.45
CA LYS A 3 -24.54 19.11 -27.67
C LYS A 3 -23.67 20.06 -26.81
N MET A 4 -24.26 21.16 -26.33
CA MET A 4 -23.56 22.19 -25.55
C MET A 4 -23.39 21.79 -24.08
N THR A 5 -24.37 21.08 -23.51
CA THR A 5 -24.30 20.56 -22.14
C THR A 5 -23.33 19.40 -22.00
N THR A 6 -23.25 18.49 -22.98
CA THR A 6 -22.31 17.34 -22.96
C THR A 6 -20.85 17.79 -22.85
N ASN A 7 -20.48 18.91 -23.48
CA ASN A 7 -19.12 19.43 -23.46
C ASN A 7 -18.70 19.88 -22.04
N ASN A 8 -19.63 20.45 -21.27
CA ASN A 8 -19.36 20.89 -19.90
C ASN A 8 -19.12 19.71 -18.95
N TYR A 9 -19.89 18.62 -19.07
CA TYR A 9 -19.64 17.42 -18.26
C TYR A 9 -18.28 16.79 -18.54
N ILE A 10 -17.87 16.78 -19.81
CA ILE A 10 -16.55 16.28 -20.23
C ILE A 10 -15.44 17.15 -19.61
N VAL A 11 -15.55 18.48 -19.69
CA VAL A 11 -14.59 19.42 -19.09
C VAL A 11 -14.52 19.27 -17.57
N ILE A 12 -15.67 19.12 -16.90
CA ILE A 12 -15.75 18.89 -15.45
C ILE A 12 -15.06 17.57 -15.08
N PHE A 13 -15.32 16.50 -15.84
CA PHE A 13 -14.69 15.19 -15.62
C PHE A 13 -13.16 15.26 -15.74
N TYR A 14 -12.64 15.90 -16.78
CA TYR A 14 -11.19 16.09 -16.93
C TYR A 14 -10.58 16.93 -15.80
N ASN A 15 -11.26 17.98 -15.35
CA ASN A 15 -10.80 18.79 -14.22
C ASN A 15 -10.77 17.99 -12.92
N ILE A 16 -11.79 17.18 -12.65
CA ILE A 16 -11.85 16.28 -11.48
C ILE A 16 -10.71 15.26 -11.54
N MET A 17 -10.51 14.63 -12.71
CA MET A 17 -9.45 13.66 -12.91
C MET A 17 -8.05 14.29 -12.79
N PHE A 18 -7.86 15.54 -13.22
CA PHE A 18 -6.60 16.25 -13.07
C PHE A 18 -6.34 16.70 -11.63
N LEU A 19 -7.38 17.16 -10.93
CA LEU A 19 -7.30 17.55 -9.52
C LEU A 19 -6.94 16.37 -8.63
N SER A 20 -7.52 15.18 -8.87
CA SER A 20 -7.21 13.97 -8.10
C SER A 20 -5.74 13.56 -8.25
N LYS A 21 -5.14 13.65 -9.45
CA LYS A 21 -3.70 13.39 -9.66
C LYS A 21 -2.82 14.35 -8.88
N LYS A 22 -3.13 15.65 -8.94
CA LYS A 22 -2.41 16.68 -8.16
C LYS A 22 -2.50 16.40 -6.66
N PHE A 23 -3.68 16.01 -6.19
CA PHE A 23 -3.92 15.67 -4.80
C PHE A 23 -3.06 14.49 -4.32
N VAL A 24 -3.02 13.39 -5.09
CA VAL A 24 -2.17 12.23 -4.77
C VAL A 24 -0.68 12.60 -4.79
N ARG A 25 -0.26 13.48 -5.72
CA ARG A 25 1.14 13.95 -5.80
C ARG A 25 1.56 14.77 -4.58
N ILE A 26 0.67 15.63 -4.08
CA ILE A 26 0.91 16.44 -2.88
C ILE A 26 0.98 15.53 -1.65
N HIS A 27 0.04 14.60 -1.50
CA HIS A 27 -0.11 13.74 -0.32
C HIS A 27 0.46 12.32 -0.48
N LYS A 28 1.50 12.15 -1.31
CA LYS A 28 2.09 10.84 -1.64
C LYS A 28 2.46 9.99 -0.42
N ILE A 29 2.94 10.62 0.66
CA ILE A 29 3.33 9.92 1.89
C ILE A 29 2.09 9.35 2.60
N ASN A 30 1.00 10.11 2.68
CA ASN A 30 -0.23 9.66 3.34
C ASN A 30 -0.83 8.45 2.60
N PHE A 31 -0.84 8.49 1.26
CA PHE A 31 -1.27 7.35 0.46
C PHE A 31 -0.37 6.12 0.67
N ALA A 32 0.95 6.32 0.76
CA ALA A 32 1.87 5.22 1.03
C ALA A 32 1.63 4.59 2.42
N ILE A 33 1.35 5.41 3.45
CA ILE A 33 1.01 4.93 4.80
C ILE A 33 -0.28 4.12 4.78
N ILE A 34 -1.33 4.58 4.08
CA ILE A 34 -2.60 3.85 3.98
C ILE A 34 -2.40 2.48 3.33
N ILE A 35 -1.66 2.43 2.21
CA ILE A 35 -1.34 1.17 1.52
C ILE A 35 -0.53 0.24 2.43
N PHE A 36 0.49 0.79 3.10
CA PHE A 36 1.31 0.03 4.04
C PHE A 36 0.46 -0.59 5.16
N VAL A 37 -0.40 0.20 5.80
CA VAL A 37 -1.28 -0.28 6.90
C VAL A 37 -2.26 -1.33 6.37
N ALA A 38 -2.84 -1.14 5.19
CA ALA A 38 -3.74 -2.11 4.59
C ALA A 38 -3.03 -3.45 4.34
N MET A 39 -1.85 -3.43 3.70
CA MET A 39 -1.06 -4.63 3.43
C MET A 39 -0.57 -5.31 4.72
N LEU A 40 -0.12 -4.54 5.71
CA LEU A 40 0.33 -5.08 6.99
C LEU A 40 -0.84 -5.72 7.76
N SER A 41 -2.03 -5.11 7.71
CA SER A 41 -3.24 -5.66 8.32
C SER A 41 -3.63 -6.98 7.68
N ILE A 42 -3.56 -7.08 6.35
CA ILE A 42 -3.78 -8.32 5.60
C ILE A 42 -2.84 -9.42 6.10
N ILE A 43 -1.54 -9.13 6.21
CA ILE A 43 -0.54 -10.09 6.73
C ILE A 43 -0.87 -10.51 8.16
N HIS A 44 -1.32 -9.58 9.00
CA HIS A 44 -1.68 -9.87 10.39
C HIS A 44 -2.95 -10.71 10.53
N ILE A 45 -3.90 -10.58 9.61
CA ILE A 45 -5.11 -11.41 9.58
C ILE A 45 -4.78 -12.82 9.10
N TYR A 46 -4.00 -12.95 8.02
CA TYR A 46 -3.66 -14.27 7.47
C TYR A 46 -2.65 -15.05 8.30
N LYS A 47 -1.91 -14.38 9.20
CA LYS A 47 -0.91 -14.98 10.12
C LYS A 47 -0.06 -16.08 9.45
N PRO A 48 0.72 -15.75 8.40
CA PRO A 48 1.44 -16.76 7.65
C PRO A 48 2.39 -17.57 8.55
N VAL A 49 2.43 -18.88 8.33
CA VAL A 49 3.18 -19.87 9.13
C VAL A 49 4.68 -19.55 9.21
N MET A 50 5.22 -18.79 8.24
CA MET A 50 6.62 -18.35 8.25
C MET A 50 6.93 -17.27 9.32
N MET A 51 5.94 -16.48 9.74
CA MET A 51 6.11 -15.36 10.68
C MET A 51 5.36 -15.56 12.00
N TYR A 52 4.29 -16.35 11.99
CA TYR A 52 3.44 -16.60 13.14
C TYR A 52 3.56 -18.05 13.61
N ASN A 53 3.47 -18.27 14.92
CA ASN A 53 3.36 -19.61 15.50
C ASN A 53 1.91 -20.12 15.35
N GLU A 54 1.69 -21.40 15.67
CA GLU A 54 0.35 -22.01 15.60
C GLU A 54 -0.63 -21.38 16.61
N GLU A 55 -0.09 -20.76 17.66
CA GLU A 55 -0.84 -20.01 18.68
C GLU A 55 -1.12 -18.54 18.27
N GLY A 56 -0.69 -18.12 17.08
CA GLY A 56 -0.92 -16.78 16.54
C GLY A 56 -0.05 -15.64 17.09
N GLY A 57 0.96 -15.95 17.91
CA GLY A 57 2.05 -15.06 18.31
C GLY A 57 3.18 -14.98 17.28
N PHE A 58 4.01 -13.94 17.37
CA PHE A 58 5.17 -13.78 16.50
C PHE A 58 6.24 -14.81 16.87
N ARG A 59 6.75 -15.52 15.87
CA ARG A 59 7.88 -16.42 16.09
C ARG A 59 9.17 -15.60 16.32
N PRO A 60 9.99 -15.95 17.32
CA PRO A 60 11.22 -15.23 17.60
C PRO A 60 12.26 -15.44 16.49
N PHE A 61 13.00 -14.38 16.17
CA PHE A 61 14.14 -14.44 15.24
C PHE A 61 15.29 -15.28 15.82
N GLY A 62 15.96 -16.04 14.94
CA GLY A 62 17.18 -16.77 15.30
C GLY A 62 17.56 -17.83 14.27
N ILE A 63 18.86 -18.03 14.10
CA ILE A 63 19.43 -19.09 13.25
C ILE A 63 19.60 -20.37 14.08
N GLY A 64 19.25 -21.54 13.53
CA GLY A 64 19.66 -22.85 14.08
C GLY A 64 18.70 -23.58 15.02
N TYR A 65 17.45 -23.13 15.24
CA TYR A 65 16.46 -23.89 16.04
C TYR A 65 15.17 -24.14 15.25
N LYS A 66 14.56 -25.34 15.42
CA LYS A 66 13.39 -25.84 14.68
C LYS A 66 12.13 -24.93 14.70
N HIS A 67 12.08 -23.91 15.57
CA HIS A 67 10.92 -23.03 15.76
C HIS A 67 11.23 -21.52 15.63
N LYS A 68 12.34 -21.14 15.01
CA LYS A 68 12.70 -19.73 14.76
C LYS A 68 12.33 -19.29 13.34
N THR A 69 12.11 -18.00 13.12
CA THR A 69 11.94 -17.46 11.75
C THR A 69 13.25 -16.92 11.21
N VAL A 70 13.45 -17.14 9.91
CA VAL A 70 14.50 -16.49 9.14
C VAL A 70 14.14 -15.02 8.85
N ILE A 71 12.83 -14.72 8.78
CA ILE A 71 12.33 -13.38 8.47
C ILE A 71 11.66 -12.80 9.71
N PRO A 72 12.27 -11.83 10.40
CA PRO A 72 11.61 -11.15 11.49
C PRO A 72 10.58 -10.13 10.94
N ILE A 73 9.46 -9.98 11.64
CA ILE A 73 8.35 -9.11 11.20
C ILE A 73 8.78 -7.66 10.95
N TRP A 74 9.75 -7.15 11.72
CA TRP A 74 10.23 -5.77 11.57
C TRP A 74 10.97 -5.56 10.24
N VAL A 75 11.75 -6.53 9.76
CA VAL A 75 12.39 -6.46 8.43
C VAL A 75 11.34 -6.51 7.33
N ALA A 76 10.35 -7.40 7.46
CA ALA A 76 9.24 -7.49 6.51
C ALA A 76 8.45 -6.16 6.44
N SER A 77 8.19 -5.53 7.58
CA SER A 77 7.52 -4.23 7.64
C SER A 77 8.31 -3.10 6.97
N ILE A 78 9.62 -3.04 7.14
CA ILE A 78 10.47 -2.03 6.48
C ILE A 78 10.41 -2.20 4.96
N ILE A 79 10.56 -3.44 4.48
CA ILE A 79 10.48 -3.77 3.06
C ILE A 79 9.10 -3.38 2.50
N LEU A 80 8.03 -3.73 3.21
CA LEU A 80 6.66 -3.42 2.81
C LEU A 80 6.40 -1.91 2.75
N ALA A 81 6.95 -1.13 3.69
CA ALA A 81 6.83 0.32 3.68
C ALA A 81 7.53 0.95 2.48
N ILE A 82 8.74 0.47 2.14
CA ILE A 82 9.47 0.92 0.94
C ILE A 82 8.66 0.59 -0.31
N PHE A 83 8.16 -0.64 -0.46
CA PHE A 83 7.33 -1.02 -1.60
C PHE A 83 6.04 -0.22 -1.70
N SER A 84 5.41 0.11 -0.57
CA SER A 84 4.18 0.94 -0.54
C SER A 84 4.46 2.35 -1.07
N TYR A 85 5.60 2.94 -0.71
CA TYR A 85 6.02 4.23 -1.23
C TYR A 85 6.36 4.17 -2.73
N LEU A 86 7.11 3.13 -3.14
CA LEU A 86 7.45 2.91 -4.55
C LEU A 86 6.19 2.70 -5.40
N ALA A 87 5.17 2.00 -4.89
CA ALA A 87 3.91 1.79 -5.59
C ALA A 87 3.17 3.12 -5.85
N VAL A 88 3.14 4.04 -4.88
CA VAL A 88 2.56 5.38 -5.07
C VAL A 88 3.35 6.18 -6.10
N LEU A 89 4.69 6.10 -6.07
CA LEU A 89 5.53 6.77 -7.07
C LEU A 89 5.32 6.20 -8.47
N TYR A 90 5.25 4.87 -8.59
CA TYR A 90 4.97 4.20 -9.86
C TYR A 90 3.61 4.61 -10.43
N TYR A 91 2.58 4.66 -9.58
CA TYR A 91 1.26 5.16 -9.95
C TYR A 91 1.31 6.59 -10.48
N LEU A 92 2.03 7.49 -9.80
CA LEU A 92 2.19 8.90 -10.21
C LEU A 92 3.06 9.10 -11.46
N MET A 93 3.95 8.16 -11.77
CA MET A 93 4.80 8.21 -12.95
C MET A 93 4.05 7.76 -14.21
N PHE A 94 3.25 6.71 -14.10
CA PHE A 94 2.52 6.16 -15.24
C PHE A 94 1.20 6.90 -15.53
N THR A 95 0.65 7.61 -14.55
CA THR A 95 -0.65 8.30 -14.64
C THR A 95 -0.48 9.82 -14.76
#